data_AF-A0A963SPP8-F1
#
_entry.id   AF-A0A963SPP8-F1
#
_cell.length_a   1.000
_cell.length_b   1.000
_cell.length_c   1.000
_cell.angle_alpha   90.00
_cell.angle_beta   90.00
_cell.angle_gamma   90.00
#
_symmetry.space_group_name_H-M   'P 1'
#
loop_
_entity.id
_entity.type
_entity.pdbx_description
1 polymer ?
#
loop_
_entity_poly.entity_id
_entity_poly.type
_entity_poly.pdbx_seq_one_letter_code
_entity_poly.pdbx_strand_id
1 'polypeptide(L)'
;STIPREQPIRDNLEALEQQSREAERLRLIVGALRPDVERTVDRLFGRTLFFDSPTVKRLANWRAKAQQAASEQAGFAFHGYAQAKFAGIIEELAATVLEAAPELKLPDTEAIVSAFRAELADQGLEALGNPRGGASDAAIAFFRAHDIGFRIRRLRLLARRLSRDWEADPDIPDDALDEARERIYQILALYFGREQVDELGEDFHRLAANVFDDPGAVLNAFAARRLLPDLDHLAEEMLADALVAMPTQLRRLMLLTYLGFPFYDIATLPLLGERGLSEFDPVKVDRISPDDARSIREGGTRATLRGIEFYNFGAFFSRAYRENDYLWGRLHGAERMVDLVSSTVPGGMKEAEVRRFKRDAFLSILDEEDGRLRAEPGLVDGLRAEVKERLG
;
A
#
# COMPACT_ATOMS: atom_id res chain seq x y z
N SER A 1 -17.17 -37.66 16.13
CA SER A 1 -16.45 -36.40 16.44
C SER A 1 -16.23 -35.66 15.13
N THR A 2 -17.17 -34.79 14.77
CA THR A 2 -17.06 -33.88 13.63
C THR A 2 -16.23 -32.69 14.11
N ILE A 3 -14.92 -32.78 13.94
CA ILE A 3 -14.04 -31.62 14.13
C ILE A 3 -14.56 -30.55 13.16
N PRO A 4 -14.89 -29.32 13.61
CA PRO A 4 -15.30 -28.25 12.73
C PRO A 4 -14.20 -28.03 11.69
N ARG A 5 -14.50 -28.27 10.41
CA ARG A 5 -13.62 -27.92 9.29
C ARG A 5 -13.82 -26.44 8.98
N GLU A 6 -13.47 -25.57 9.94
CA GLU A 6 -13.06 -24.24 9.52
C GLU A 6 -11.77 -24.45 8.73
N GLN A 7 -11.72 -23.95 7.50
CA GLN A 7 -10.50 -23.96 6.69
C GLN A 7 -9.92 -22.54 6.73
N PRO A 8 -9.48 -22.03 7.91
CA PRO A 8 -9.14 -20.63 8.08
C PRO A 8 -8.04 -20.18 7.11
N ILE A 9 -7.13 -21.09 6.74
CA ILE A 9 -6.11 -20.81 5.72
C ILE A 9 -6.75 -20.57 4.35
N ARG A 10 -7.72 -21.39 3.95
CA ARG A 10 -8.39 -21.23 2.66
C ARG A 10 -9.19 -19.94 2.62
N ASP A 11 -9.96 -19.67 3.67
CA ASP A 11 -10.80 -18.46 3.74
C ASP A 11 -9.91 -17.19 3.71
N ASN A 12 -8.78 -17.22 4.42
CA ASN A 12 -7.77 -16.15 4.35
C ASN A 12 -7.15 -16.00 2.95
N LEU A 13 -6.86 -17.11 2.27
CA LEU A 13 -6.31 -17.09 0.91
C LEU A 13 -7.34 -16.58 -0.11
N GLU A 14 -8.61 -16.94 0.03
CA GLU A 14 -9.70 -16.44 -0.81
C GLU A 14 -9.89 -14.92 -0.59
N ALA A 15 -9.82 -14.45 0.65
CA ALA A 15 -9.85 -13.02 0.97
C ALA A 15 -8.65 -12.26 0.36
N LEU A 16 -7.43 -12.79 0.48
CA LEU A 16 -6.22 -12.22 -0.12
C LEU A 16 -6.28 -12.21 -1.65
N GLU A 17 -6.83 -13.26 -2.27
CA GLU A 17 -7.01 -13.33 -3.71
C GLU A 17 -8.01 -12.27 -4.19
N GLN A 18 -9.13 -12.11 -3.49
CA GLN A 18 -10.11 -11.06 -3.81
C GLN A 18 -9.48 -9.67 -3.69
N GLN A 19 -8.76 -9.39 -2.60
CA GLN A 19 -8.03 -8.14 -2.41
C GLN A 19 -7.00 -7.91 -3.52
N SER A 20 -6.30 -8.95 -3.95
CA SER A 20 -5.28 -8.86 -5.01
C SER A 20 -5.89 -8.59 -6.39
N ARG A 21 -7.03 -9.20 -6.71
CA ARG A 21 -7.76 -8.92 -7.96
C ARG A 21 -8.31 -7.50 -7.98
N GLU A 22 -8.80 -7.02 -6.84
CA GLU A 22 -9.22 -5.63 -6.70
C GLU A 22 -8.02 -4.70 -6.92
N ALA A 23 -6.91 -4.89 -6.20
CA ALA A 23 -5.66 -4.17 -6.39
C ALA A 23 -5.20 -4.12 -7.86
N GLU A 24 -5.18 -5.25 -8.56
CA GLU A 24 -4.77 -5.30 -9.97
C GLU A 24 -5.69 -4.50 -10.90
N ARG A 25 -7.01 -4.60 -10.70
CA ARG A 25 -7.99 -3.79 -11.45
C ARG A 25 -7.73 -2.30 -11.27
N LEU A 26 -7.38 -1.88 -10.06
CA LEU A 26 -7.14 -0.48 -9.72
C LEU A 26 -5.84 0.03 -10.31
N ARG A 27 -4.78 -0.79 -10.29
CA ARG A 27 -3.53 -0.52 -10.99
C ARG A 27 -3.77 -0.29 -12.49
N LEU A 28 -4.62 -1.09 -13.13
CA LEU A 28 -4.98 -0.93 -14.54
C LEU A 28 -5.72 0.39 -14.81
N ILE A 29 -6.68 0.78 -13.95
CA ILE A 29 -7.42 2.04 -14.08
C ILE A 29 -6.47 3.24 -13.97
N VAL A 30 -5.65 3.30 -12.92
CA VAL A 30 -4.68 4.39 -12.71
C VAL A 30 -3.66 4.46 -13.87
N GLY A 31 -3.18 3.29 -14.32
CA GLY A 31 -2.29 3.19 -15.47
C GLY A 31 -2.90 3.73 -16.77
N ALA A 32 -4.19 3.46 -17.00
CA ALA A 32 -4.92 3.94 -18.17
C ALA A 32 -5.18 5.45 -18.14
N LEU A 33 -5.37 6.05 -16.96
CA LEU A 33 -5.57 7.50 -16.81
C LEU A 33 -4.27 8.30 -17.05
N ARG A 34 -3.11 7.70 -16.80
CA ARG A 34 -1.82 8.39 -16.77
C ARG A 34 -1.51 9.21 -18.04
N PRO A 35 -1.60 8.66 -19.27
CA PRO A 35 -1.25 9.43 -20.46
C PRO A 35 -2.10 10.68 -20.67
N ASP A 36 -3.37 10.64 -20.25
CA ASP A 36 -4.28 11.78 -20.40
C ASP A 36 -4.07 12.82 -19.29
N VAL A 37 -3.80 12.38 -18.05
CA VAL A 37 -3.42 13.27 -16.95
C VAL A 37 -2.13 14.01 -17.28
N GLU A 38 -1.08 13.32 -17.72
CA GLU A 38 0.20 13.93 -18.09
C GLU A 38 0.04 14.92 -19.24
N ARG A 39 -0.73 14.57 -20.29
CA ARG A 39 -1.02 15.49 -21.41
C ARG A 39 -1.76 16.74 -20.94
N THR A 40 -2.64 16.60 -19.94
CA THR A 40 -3.41 17.70 -19.37
C THR A 40 -2.50 18.63 -18.56
N VAL A 41 -1.64 18.08 -17.71
CA VAL A 41 -0.63 18.84 -16.96
C VAL A 41 0.32 19.57 -17.91
N ASP A 42 0.85 18.88 -18.93
CA ASP A 42 1.73 19.49 -19.95
C ASP A 42 1.04 20.67 -20.67
N ARG A 43 -0.26 20.56 -20.98
CA ARG A 43 -1.03 21.64 -21.61
C ARG A 43 -1.25 22.82 -20.66
N LEU A 44 -1.51 22.56 -19.38
CA LEU A 44 -1.81 23.60 -18.39
C LEU A 44 -0.58 24.44 -18.04
N PHE A 45 0.59 23.82 -18.00
CA PHE A 45 1.81 24.42 -17.49
C PHE A 45 2.88 24.68 -18.56
N GLY A 46 2.70 24.10 -19.75
CA GLY A 46 3.67 24.16 -20.83
C GLY A 46 4.85 23.23 -20.60
N ARG A 47 5.49 22.80 -21.69
CA ARG A 47 6.66 21.90 -21.64
C ARG A 47 7.87 22.50 -20.94
N THR A 48 7.89 23.82 -20.75
CA THR A 48 9.00 24.54 -20.13
C THR A 48 8.94 24.64 -18.61
N LEU A 49 7.84 24.20 -17.98
CA LEU A 49 7.68 24.19 -16.52
C LEU A 49 8.85 23.48 -15.82
N PHE A 50 9.45 22.48 -16.47
CA PHE A 50 10.44 21.58 -15.89
C PHE A 50 11.89 22.04 -16.02
N PHE A 51 12.15 23.21 -16.62
CA PHE A 51 13.51 23.75 -16.78
C PHE A 51 14.00 24.54 -15.56
N ASP A 52 13.10 24.99 -14.69
CA ASP A 52 13.42 25.74 -13.48
C ASP A 52 13.21 24.89 -12.21
N SER A 53 13.99 25.17 -11.16
CA SER A 53 13.70 24.63 -9.82
C SER A 53 12.46 25.35 -9.25
N PRO A 54 11.47 24.60 -8.70
CA PRO A 54 10.27 25.20 -8.12
C PRO A 54 10.60 25.94 -6.83
N THR A 55 10.14 27.19 -6.72
CA THR A 55 10.08 27.87 -5.41
C THR A 55 8.76 27.53 -4.72
N VAL A 56 8.70 27.65 -3.40
CA VAL A 56 7.47 27.43 -2.60
C VAL A 56 6.27 28.18 -3.18
N LYS A 57 6.46 29.47 -3.50
CA LYS A 57 5.41 30.31 -4.12
C LYS A 57 4.97 29.80 -5.50
N ARG A 58 5.90 29.30 -6.33
CA ARG A 58 5.56 28.73 -7.63
C ARG A 58 4.77 27.43 -7.46
N LEU A 59 5.22 26.57 -6.55
CA LEU A 59 4.56 25.29 -6.27
C LEU A 59 3.12 25.50 -5.78
N ALA A 60 2.90 26.45 -4.89
CA ALA A 60 1.56 26.79 -4.38
C ALA A 60 0.63 27.28 -5.50
N ASN A 61 1.13 28.16 -6.37
CA ASN A 61 0.38 28.66 -7.52
C ASN A 61 0.06 27.56 -8.53
N TRP A 62 1.03 26.66 -8.80
CA TRP A 62 0.81 25.55 -9.71
C TRP A 62 -0.19 24.55 -9.16
N ARG A 63 -0.08 24.20 -7.88
CA ARG A 63 -1.05 23.35 -7.19
C ARG A 63 -2.46 23.94 -7.27
N ALA A 64 -2.63 25.22 -6.94
CA ALA A 64 -3.92 25.88 -7.01
C ALA A 64 -4.51 25.84 -8.43
N LYS A 65 -3.67 26.12 -9.45
CA LYS A 65 -4.08 26.05 -10.86
C LYS A 65 -4.47 24.62 -11.28
N ALA A 66 -3.71 23.60 -10.86
CA ALA A 66 -4.01 22.21 -11.16
C ALA A 66 -5.33 21.75 -10.52
N GLN A 67 -5.56 22.10 -9.26
CA GLN A 67 -6.80 21.80 -8.55
C GLN A 67 -8.02 22.43 -9.23
N GLN A 68 -7.91 23.72 -9.59
CA GLN A 68 -8.99 24.43 -10.30
C GLN A 68 -9.27 23.77 -11.65
N ALA A 69 -8.24 23.50 -12.43
CA ALA A 69 -8.39 22.89 -13.74
C ALA A 69 -9.00 21.48 -13.68
N ALA A 70 -8.59 20.65 -12.70
CA ALA A 70 -9.16 19.33 -12.49
C ALA A 70 -10.64 19.41 -12.11
N SER A 71 -10.98 20.37 -11.25
CA SER A 71 -12.35 20.63 -10.83
C SER A 71 -13.27 21.07 -11.99
N GLU A 72 -12.80 21.98 -12.85
CA GLU A 72 -13.57 22.48 -14.00
C GLU A 72 -13.72 21.42 -15.10
N GLN A 73 -12.67 20.64 -15.37
CA GLN A 73 -12.67 19.63 -16.43
C GLN A 73 -13.44 18.36 -16.08
N ALA A 74 -13.58 18.05 -14.79
CA ALA A 74 -14.34 16.88 -14.34
C ALA A 74 -15.85 16.97 -14.64
N GLY A 75 -16.38 18.18 -14.88
CA GLY A 75 -17.79 18.38 -15.19
C GLY A 75 -18.71 17.79 -14.10
N PHE A 76 -19.74 17.03 -14.51
CA PHE A 76 -20.70 16.45 -13.58
C PHE A 76 -20.08 15.45 -12.58
N ALA A 77 -18.97 14.79 -12.95
CA ALA A 77 -18.29 13.83 -12.07
C ALA A 77 -17.71 14.49 -10.81
N PHE A 78 -17.44 15.81 -10.88
CA PHE A 78 -16.96 16.56 -9.73
C PHE A 78 -17.94 16.51 -8.54
N HIS A 79 -19.24 16.52 -8.78
CA HIS A 79 -20.22 16.47 -7.70
C HIS A 79 -20.17 15.13 -6.95
N GLY A 80 -20.07 14.02 -7.67
CA GLY A 80 -19.88 12.71 -7.05
C GLY A 80 -18.59 12.63 -6.25
N TYR A 81 -17.51 13.20 -6.78
CA TYR A 81 -16.25 13.34 -6.06
C TYR A 81 -16.36 14.16 -4.78
N ALA A 82 -16.95 15.36 -4.86
CA ALA A 82 -17.09 16.24 -3.70
C ALA A 82 -17.95 15.57 -2.60
N GLN A 83 -19.00 14.83 -2.97
CA GLN A 83 -19.84 14.08 -2.04
C GLN A 83 -19.08 12.93 -1.37
N ALA A 84 -18.37 12.10 -2.15
CA ALA A 84 -17.56 11.01 -1.62
C ALA A 84 -16.48 11.53 -0.66
N LYS A 85 -15.82 12.62 -1.06
CA LYS A 85 -14.81 13.31 -0.26
C LYS A 85 -15.38 13.86 1.05
N PHE A 86 -16.51 14.55 0.98
CA PHE A 86 -17.17 15.09 2.17
C PHE A 86 -17.62 13.98 3.12
N ALA A 87 -18.20 12.90 2.60
CA ALA A 87 -18.61 11.76 3.42
C ALA A 87 -17.43 11.12 4.16
N GLY A 88 -16.34 10.80 3.47
CA GLY A 88 -15.15 10.20 4.10
C GLY A 88 -14.55 11.09 5.19
N ILE A 89 -14.42 12.40 4.94
CA ILE A 89 -13.91 13.32 5.98
C ILE A 89 -14.80 13.30 7.23
N ILE A 90 -16.13 13.34 7.06
CA ILE A 90 -17.05 13.33 8.19
C ILE A 90 -17.02 12.00 8.94
N GLU A 91 -16.89 10.88 8.23
CA GLU A 91 -16.73 9.54 8.81
C GLU A 91 -15.43 9.42 9.61
N GLU A 92 -14.29 9.88 9.08
CA GLU A 92 -13.00 9.93 9.78
C GLU A 92 -13.05 10.78 11.06
N LEU A 93 -13.65 11.98 10.98
CA LEU A 93 -13.82 12.86 12.14
C LEU A 93 -14.73 12.22 13.20
N ALA A 94 -15.83 11.60 12.78
CA ALA A 94 -16.75 10.92 13.68
C ALA A 94 -16.12 9.70 14.35
N ALA A 95 -15.30 8.92 13.63
CA ALA A 95 -14.53 7.82 14.19
C ALA A 95 -13.55 8.30 15.27
N THR A 96 -12.88 9.42 15.02
CA THR A 96 -11.96 10.04 16.00
C THR A 96 -12.70 10.50 17.25
N VAL A 97 -13.91 11.06 17.12
CA VAL A 97 -14.77 11.44 18.26
C VAL A 97 -15.23 10.22 19.04
N LEU A 98 -15.65 9.15 18.35
CA LEU A 98 -16.09 7.90 18.97
C LEU A 98 -14.97 7.26 19.79
N GLU A 99 -13.74 7.28 19.28
CA GLU A 99 -12.54 6.83 19.99
C GLU A 99 -12.24 7.70 21.22
N ALA A 100 -12.35 9.03 21.09
CA ALA A 100 -12.04 9.98 22.15
C ALA A 100 -13.09 10.08 23.26
N ALA A 101 -14.34 9.67 23.01
CA ALA A 101 -15.46 9.77 23.96
C ALA A 101 -16.20 8.43 24.12
N PRO A 102 -15.54 7.37 24.64
CA PRO A 102 -16.17 6.05 24.84
C PRO A 102 -17.36 6.08 25.81
N GLU A 103 -17.47 7.11 26.67
CA GLU A 103 -18.59 7.33 27.58
C GLU A 103 -19.94 7.58 26.88
N LEU A 104 -19.93 7.99 25.61
CA LEU A 104 -21.15 8.16 24.81
C LEU A 104 -21.85 6.82 24.55
N LYS A 105 -21.13 5.69 24.69
CA LYS A 105 -21.66 4.31 24.54
C LYS A 105 -22.43 4.09 23.23
N LEU A 106 -21.97 4.72 22.15
CA LEU A 106 -22.56 4.57 20.83
C LEU A 106 -22.09 3.26 20.19
N PRO A 107 -22.95 2.58 19.42
CA PRO A 107 -22.58 1.35 18.70
C PRO A 107 -21.68 1.62 17.48
N ASP A 108 -21.80 2.81 16.89
CA ASP A 108 -21.12 3.22 15.65
C ASP A 108 -21.04 4.76 15.56
N THR A 109 -20.61 5.27 14.40
CA THR A 109 -20.39 6.70 14.14
C THR A 109 -21.63 7.42 13.58
N GLU A 110 -22.74 6.73 13.25
CA GLU A 110 -23.84 7.29 12.44
C GLU A 110 -24.50 8.52 13.09
N ALA A 111 -24.67 8.47 14.42
CA ALA A 111 -25.25 9.57 15.17
C ALA A 111 -24.35 10.82 15.13
N ILE A 112 -23.03 10.64 15.26
CA ILE A 112 -22.05 11.74 15.23
C ILE A 112 -21.97 12.33 13.81
N VAL A 113 -21.95 11.47 12.78
CA VAL A 113 -21.99 11.90 11.37
C VAL A 113 -23.23 12.75 11.10
N SER A 114 -24.39 12.35 11.62
CA SER A 114 -25.64 13.10 11.47
C SER A 114 -25.57 14.46 12.16
N ALA A 115 -24.99 14.54 13.36
CA ALA A 115 -24.80 15.81 14.08
C ALA A 115 -23.88 16.77 13.32
N PHE A 116 -22.75 16.28 12.80
CA PHE A 116 -21.85 17.11 11.98
C PHE A 116 -22.48 17.57 10.68
N ARG A 117 -23.25 16.72 10.00
CA ARG A 117 -23.96 17.11 8.77
C ARG A 117 -25.00 18.20 9.03
N ALA A 118 -25.75 18.10 10.12
CA ALA A 118 -26.73 19.10 10.51
C ALA A 118 -26.05 20.45 10.80
N GLU A 119 -25.00 20.45 11.62
CA GLU A 119 -24.22 21.65 11.95
C GLU A 119 -23.65 22.33 10.69
N LEU A 120 -23.04 21.55 9.79
CA LEU A 120 -22.45 22.08 8.57
C LEU A 120 -23.51 22.62 7.61
N ALA A 121 -24.69 21.99 7.54
CA ALA A 121 -25.82 22.52 6.78
C ALA A 121 -26.30 23.87 7.35
N ASP A 122 -26.44 23.99 8.67
CA ASP A 122 -26.82 25.24 9.36
C ASP A 122 -25.78 26.35 9.14
N GLN A 123 -24.50 25.99 8.97
CA GLN A 123 -23.41 26.90 8.60
C GLN A 123 -23.34 27.22 7.08
N GLY A 124 -24.29 26.73 6.28
CA GLY A 124 -24.41 27.03 4.85
C GLY A 124 -23.66 26.07 3.92
N LEU A 125 -23.20 24.91 4.41
CA LEU A 125 -22.57 23.86 3.62
C LEU A 125 -23.58 22.83 3.08
N GLU A 126 -24.78 23.27 2.70
CA GLU A 126 -25.79 22.39 2.08
C GLU A 126 -25.37 21.96 0.66
N ALA A 127 -24.75 22.88 -0.10
CA ALA A 127 -24.32 22.65 -1.47
C ALA A 127 -22.78 22.57 -1.56
N LEU A 128 -22.27 21.37 -1.84
CA LEU A 128 -20.83 21.15 -2.03
C LEU A 128 -20.30 21.68 -3.37
N GLY A 129 -21.18 21.88 -4.35
CA GLY A 129 -20.81 22.31 -5.70
C GLY A 129 -21.27 23.73 -6.03
N ASN A 130 -20.56 24.39 -6.92
CA ASN A 130 -20.93 25.66 -7.51
C ASN A 130 -21.68 25.43 -8.85
N PRO A 131 -22.78 26.16 -9.13
CA PRO A 131 -23.47 26.09 -10.43
C PRO A 131 -22.58 26.34 -11.66
N ARG A 132 -21.46 27.06 -11.50
CA ARG A 132 -20.48 27.32 -12.57
C ARG A 132 -19.40 26.23 -12.71
N GLY A 133 -19.51 25.14 -11.93
CA GLY A 133 -18.53 24.06 -11.87
C GLY A 133 -17.62 24.16 -10.65
N GLY A 134 -17.19 23.00 -10.15
CA GLY A 134 -16.32 22.87 -9.00
C GLY A 134 -16.98 23.03 -7.63
N ALA A 135 -16.16 23.15 -6.58
CA ALA A 135 -16.64 23.22 -5.20
C ALA A 135 -17.14 24.63 -4.82
N SER A 136 -18.09 24.70 -3.90
CA SER A 136 -18.48 25.97 -3.28
C SER A 136 -17.37 26.51 -2.37
N ASP A 137 -17.35 27.82 -2.10
CA ASP A 137 -16.32 28.43 -1.24
C ASP A 137 -16.33 27.83 0.18
N ALA A 138 -17.53 27.53 0.71
CA ALA A 138 -17.70 26.84 1.99
C ALA A 138 -17.10 25.42 1.95
N ALA A 139 -17.33 24.66 0.87
CA ALA A 139 -16.74 23.34 0.71
C ALA A 139 -15.22 23.40 0.58
N ILE A 140 -14.69 24.39 -0.13
CA ILE A 140 -13.24 24.62 -0.23
C ILE A 140 -12.65 24.92 1.15
N ALA A 141 -13.28 25.78 1.95
CA ALA A 141 -12.85 26.08 3.31
C ALA A 141 -12.88 24.82 4.20
N PHE A 142 -13.96 24.06 4.14
CA PHE A 142 -14.11 22.80 4.87
C PHE A 142 -13.02 21.78 4.50
N PHE A 143 -12.79 21.51 3.21
CA PHE A 143 -11.76 20.58 2.76
C PHE A 143 -10.35 21.08 3.13
N ARG A 144 -10.09 22.39 3.06
CA ARG A 144 -8.79 22.93 3.48
C ARG A 144 -8.54 22.69 4.96
N ALA A 145 -9.55 22.80 5.80
CA ALA A 145 -9.42 22.64 7.25
C ALA A 145 -9.37 21.18 7.71
N HIS A 146 -10.06 20.24 7.04
CA HIS A 146 -10.30 18.91 7.59
C HIS A 146 -9.77 17.73 6.76
N ASP A 147 -9.51 17.91 5.47
CA ASP A 147 -9.22 16.81 4.56
C ASP A 147 -7.76 16.35 4.60
N ILE A 148 -7.37 15.71 5.70
CA ILE A 148 -6.02 15.18 5.85
C ILE A 148 -5.75 14.02 4.88
N GLY A 149 -6.78 13.20 4.60
CA GLY A 149 -6.73 12.10 3.65
C GLY A 149 -6.26 12.51 2.26
N PHE A 150 -6.71 13.64 1.70
CA PHE A 150 -6.20 14.13 0.40
C PHE A 150 -4.70 14.44 0.40
N ARG A 151 -4.18 15.03 1.50
CA ARG A 151 -2.74 15.31 1.62
C ARG A 151 -1.93 14.02 1.65
N ILE A 152 -2.40 13.06 2.44
CA ILE A 152 -1.79 11.73 2.56
C ILE A 152 -1.84 10.99 1.22
N ARG A 153 -3.00 10.90 0.56
CA ARG A 153 -3.14 10.23 -0.74
C ARG A 153 -2.23 10.82 -1.81
N ARG A 154 -2.05 12.15 -1.83
CA ARG A 154 -1.12 12.83 -2.75
C ARG A 154 0.32 12.42 -2.54
N LEU A 155 0.78 12.46 -1.29
CA LEU A 155 2.16 12.12 -0.95
C LEU A 155 2.41 10.61 -1.10
N ARG A 156 1.42 9.76 -0.82
CA ARG A 156 1.49 8.32 -1.09
C ARG A 156 1.60 8.04 -2.60
N LEU A 157 0.89 8.77 -3.46
CA LEU A 157 1.08 8.66 -4.90
C LEU A 157 2.51 9.03 -5.31
N LEU A 158 3.09 10.10 -4.73
CA LEU A 158 4.50 10.46 -4.98
C LEU A 158 5.45 9.35 -4.53
N ALA A 159 5.31 8.87 -3.28
CA ALA A 159 6.14 7.79 -2.74
C ALA A 159 6.06 6.53 -3.62
N ARG A 160 4.89 6.21 -4.14
CA ARG A 160 4.69 5.06 -5.04
C ARG A 160 5.41 5.21 -6.37
N ARG A 161 5.47 6.43 -6.93
CA ARG A 161 6.23 6.70 -8.16
C ARG A 161 7.74 6.61 -7.97
N LEU A 162 8.21 6.59 -6.73
CA LEU A 162 9.61 6.35 -6.37
C LEU A 162 9.91 4.84 -6.17
N SER A 163 8.89 3.99 -6.15
CA SER A 163 9.06 2.53 -6.06
C SER A 163 9.43 1.92 -7.42
N ARG A 164 10.43 1.02 -7.40
CA ARG A 164 10.93 0.30 -8.60
C ARG A 164 9.85 -0.48 -9.34
N ASP A 165 8.86 -1.00 -8.62
CA ASP A 165 7.79 -1.84 -9.19
C ASP A 165 6.83 -1.07 -10.12
N TRP A 166 6.90 0.27 -10.11
CA TRP A 166 6.02 1.11 -10.89
C TRP A 166 6.68 1.64 -12.17
N GLU A 167 7.86 2.27 -12.06
CA GLU A 167 8.58 2.94 -13.16
C GLU A 167 10.10 2.80 -12.98
N ALA A 168 10.65 1.62 -13.30
CA ALA A 168 12.09 1.44 -13.40
C ALA A 168 12.62 2.17 -14.64
N ASP A 169 12.99 3.43 -14.48
CA ASP A 169 13.74 4.18 -15.49
C ASP A 169 15.25 3.99 -15.22
N PRO A 170 15.99 3.26 -16.08
CA PRO A 170 17.41 3.02 -15.87
C PRO A 170 18.26 4.29 -15.90
N ASP A 171 17.73 5.41 -16.38
CA ASP A 171 18.43 6.70 -16.41
C ASP A 171 18.32 7.47 -15.09
N ILE A 172 17.46 7.03 -14.15
CA ILE A 172 17.33 7.62 -12.81
C ILE A 172 18.18 6.82 -11.80
N PRO A 173 19.16 7.44 -11.13
CA PRO A 173 19.98 6.77 -10.12
C PRO A 173 19.16 6.24 -8.92
N ASP A 174 19.50 5.03 -8.46
CA ASP A 174 18.83 4.37 -7.34
C ASP A 174 18.93 5.15 -6.02
N ASP A 175 20.09 5.73 -5.76
CA ASP A 175 20.35 6.58 -4.58
C ASP A 175 19.45 7.83 -4.57
N ALA A 176 19.23 8.43 -5.75
CA ALA A 176 18.32 9.56 -5.89
C ALA A 176 16.84 9.18 -5.63
N LEU A 177 16.41 7.98 -6.02
CA LEU A 177 15.07 7.47 -5.71
C LEU A 177 14.90 7.23 -4.20
N ASP A 178 15.91 6.66 -3.56
CA ASP A 178 15.91 6.38 -2.13
C ASP A 178 15.88 7.66 -1.30
N GLU A 179 16.73 8.64 -1.62
CA GLU A 179 16.75 9.94 -0.95
C GLU A 179 15.42 10.69 -1.12
N ALA A 180 14.90 10.75 -2.36
CA ALA A 180 13.60 11.36 -2.64
C ALA A 180 12.49 10.70 -1.81
N ARG A 181 12.50 9.38 -1.72
CA ARG A 181 11.49 8.60 -0.99
C ARG A 181 11.55 8.88 0.50
N GLU A 182 12.74 8.93 1.08
CA GLU A 182 12.94 9.33 2.48
C GLU A 182 12.35 10.72 2.76
N ARG A 183 12.61 11.70 1.88
CA ARG A 183 12.04 13.05 2.00
C ARG A 183 10.51 13.05 1.96
N ILE A 184 9.90 12.28 1.04
CA ILE A 184 8.43 12.18 0.99
C ILE A 184 7.86 11.52 2.25
N TYR A 185 8.53 10.50 2.81
CA TYR A 185 8.10 9.89 4.08
C TYR A 185 8.23 10.83 5.28
N GLN A 186 9.27 11.67 5.33
CA GLN A 186 9.40 12.72 6.34
C GLN A 186 8.21 13.70 6.27
N ILE A 187 7.78 14.08 5.07
CA ILE A 187 6.60 14.93 4.88
C ILE A 187 5.30 14.20 5.25
N LEU A 188 5.17 12.91 4.91
CA LEU A 188 4.01 12.09 5.30
C LEU A 188 3.86 12.00 6.82
N ALA A 189 4.97 11.84 7.55
CA ALA A 189 4.98 11.75 9.01
C ALA A 189 4.36 12.98 9.69
N LEU A 190 4.50 14.17 9.09
CA LEU A 190 3.86 15.39 9.57
C LEU A 190 2.33 15.26 9.62
N TYR A 191 1.73 14.63 8.60
CA TYR A 191 0.28 14.42 8.54
C TYR A 191 -0.18 13.26 9.41
N PHE A 192 0.55 12.14 9.44
CA PHE A 192 0.23 11.02 10.33
C PHE A 192 0.22 11.44 11.81
N GLY A 193 1.12 12.33 12.20
CA GLY A 193 1.11 12.94 13.53
C GLY A 193 -0.13 13.79 13.84
N ARG A 194 -0.97 14.14 12.87
CA ARG A 194 -2.22 14.91 13.10
C ARG A 194 -3.49 14.06 13.06
N GLU A 195 -3.38 12.77 12.75
CA GLU A 195 -4.52 11.84 12.76
C GLU A 195 -4.82 11.32 14.16
N GLN A 196 -3.81 11.21 15.02
CA GLN A 196 -3.93 10.60 16.35
C GLN A 196 -4.73 11.47 17.33
N VAL A 197 -5.60 10.83 18.13
CA VAL A 197 -6.38 11.51 19.17
C VAL A 197 -5.48 12.22 20.18
N ASP A 198 -4.35 11.61 20.55
CA ASP A 198 -3.39 12.16 21.52
C ASP A 198 -2.84 13.54 21.08
N GLU A 199 -2.76 13.77 19.78
CA GLU A 199 -2.24 15.00 19.16
C GLU A 199 -3.30 16.10 19.05
N LEU A 200 -4.55 15.76 19.36
CA LEU A 200 -5.63 16.72 19.53
C LEU A 200 -5.64 17.31 20.93
N GLY A 201 -4.73 16.97 21.84
CA GLY A 201 -4.59 17.61 23.15
C GLY A 201 -5.50 17.04 24.25
N GLU A 202 -5.04 17.17 25.49
CA GLU A 202 -5.59 16.46 26.65
C GLU A 202 -7.07 16.73 26.92
N ASP A 203 -7.60 17.90 26.55
CA ASP A 203 -9.00 18.28 26.78
C ASP A 203 -9.95 17.85 25.64
N PHE A 204 -9.45 17.25 24.56
CA PHE A 204 -10.26 16.90 23.40
C PHE A 204 -11.39 15.92 23.75
N HIS A 205 -11.14 14.95 24.63
CA HIS A 205 -12.16 14.01 25.10
C HIS A 205 -13.41 14.71 25.65
N ARG A 206 -13.25 15.86 26.34
CA ARG A 206 -14.36 16.64 26.88
C ARG A 206 -15.17 17.33 25.79
N LEU A 207 -14.51 17.80 24.74
CA LEU A 207 -15.17 18.38 23.57
C LEU A 207 -15.92 17.29 22.80
N ALA A 208 -15.26 16.15 22.56
CA ALA A 208 -15.83 14.99 21.90
C ALA A 208 -17.09 14.47 22.63
N ALA A 209 -17.07 14.41 23.97
CA ALA A 209 -18.23 14.02 24.77
C ALA A 209 -19.44 14.97 24.63
N ASN A 210 -19.20 16.22 24.23
CA ASN A 210 -20.25 17.24 24.01
C ASN A 210 -20.67 17.37 22.54
N VAL A 211 -20.29 16.44 21.66
CA VAL A 211 -20.54 16.54 20.20
C VAL A 211 -22.02 16.70 19.82
N PHE A 212 -22.95 16.20 20.63
CA PHE A 212 -24.38 16.34 20.38
C PHE A 212 -24.97 17.68 20.83
N ASP A 213 -24.30 18.36 21.76
CA ASP A 213 -24.72 19.67 22.26
C ASP A 213 -24.07 20.82 21.46
N ASP A 214 -22.81 20.65 21.06
CA ASP A 214 -22.04 21.64 20.29
C ASP A 214 -21.11 20.95 19.26
N PRO A 215 -21.66 20.38 18.17
CA PRO A 215 -20.87 19.78 17.10
C PRO A 215 -19.91 20.78 16.43
N GLY A 216 -20.30 22.05 16.38
CA GLY A 216 -19.49 23.13 15.79
C GLY A 216 -18.19 23.37 16.56
N ALA A 217 -18.22 23.36 17.89
CA ALA A 217 -17.02 23.45 18.71
C ALA A 217 -16.04 22.30 18.47
N VAL A 218 -16.54 21.08 18.26
CA VAL A 218 -15.70 19.91 17.95
C VAL A 218 -15.03 20.04 16.58
N LEU A 219 -15.78 20.44 15.54
CA LEU A 219 -15.24 20.70 14.20
C LEU A 219 -14.17 21.82 14.24
N ASN A 220 -14.46 22.91 14.94
CA ASN A 220 -13.50 24.02 15.11
C ASN A 220 -12.24 23.57 15.86
N ALA A 221 -12.37 22.69 16.86
CA ALA A 221 -11.24 22.12 17.56
C ALA A 221 -10.36 21.26 16.62
N PHE A 222 -10.95 20.42 15.77
CA PHE A 222 -10.18 19.70 14.75
C PHE A 222 -9.39 20.65 13.85
N ALA A 223 -10.03 21.68 13.29
CA ALA A 223 -9.38 22.65 12.43
C ALA A 223 -8.24 23.41 13.15
N ALA A 224 -8.49 23.85 14.39
CA ALA A 224 -7.56 24.64 15.18
C ALA A 224 -6.39 23.83 15.77
N ARG A 225 -6.54 22.51 15.93
CA ARG A 225 -5.49 21.65 16.52
C ARG A 225 -4.68 20.92 15.46
N ARG A 226 -5.32 20.49 14.35
CA ARG A 226 -4.59 19.91 13.22
C ARG A 226 -3.82 20.96 12.42
N LEU A 227 -4.32 22.21 12.35
CA LEU A 227 -3.72 23.33 11.63
C LEU A 227 -3.20 22.95 10.24
N LEU A 228 -4.03 22.24 9.47
CA LEU A 228 -3.64 21.70 8.17
C LEU A 228 -3.10 22.77 7.20
N PRO A 229 -3.62 24.02 7.13
CA PRO A 229 -3.05 25.05 6.27
C PRO A 229 -1.60 25.40 6.60
N ASP A 230 -1.24 25.54 7.88
CA ASP A 230 0.14 25.81 8.30
C ASP A 230 1.04 24.60 8.03
N LEU A 231 0.52 23.39 8.24
CA LEU A 231 1.21 22.16 7.91
C LEU A 231 1.45 22.01 6.40
N ASP A 232 0.49 22.43 5.58
CA ASP A 232 0.62 22.46 4.12
C ASP A 232 1.77 23.38 3.70
N HIS A 233 1.95 24.52 4.36
CA HIS A 233 3.06 25.44 4.09
C HIS A 233 4.42 24.78 4.39
N LEU A 234 4.57 24.16 5.57
CA LEU A 234 5.80 23.44 5.94
C LEU A 234 6.08 22.28 4.97
N ALA A 235 5.05 21.49 4.63
CA ALA A 235 5.18 20.40 3.68
C ALA A 235 5.58 20.89 2.27
N GLU A 236 5.09 22.06 1.85
CA GLU A 236 5.40 22.67 0.56
C GLU A 236 6.83 23.23 0.51
N GLU A 237 7.35 23.75 1.64
CA GLU A 237 8.77 24.09 1.81
C GLU A 237 9.67 22.86 1.68
N MET A 238 9.39 21.81 2.46
CA MET A 238 10.15 20.55 2.41
C MET A 238 10.11 19.90 1.03
N LEU A 239 8.95 19.91 0.36
CA LEU A 239 8.81 19.35 -0.97
C LEU A 239 9.57 20.17 -2.02
N ALA A 240 9.55 21.51 -1.93
CA ALA A 240 10.30 22.36 -2.85
C ALA A 240 11.82 22.08 -2.73
N ASP A 241 12.34 21.99 -1.50
CA ASP A 241 13.75 21.66 -1.25
C ASP A 241 14.11 20.27 -1.77
N ALA A 242 13.26 19.27 -1.54
CA ALA A 242 13.47 17.93 -2.08
C ALA A 242 13.52 17.93 -3.61
N LEU A 243 12.60 18.64 -4.28
CA LEU A 243 12.58 18.75 -5.74
C LEU A 243 13.83 19.43 -6.31
N VAL A 244 14.42 20.40 -5.61
CA VAL A 244 15.67 21.06 -6.03
C VAL A 244 16.84 20.06 -6.01
N ALA A 245 16.92 19.21 -4.98
CA ALA A 245 17.96 18.21 -4.84
C ALA A 245 17.87 17.07 -5.89
N MET A 246 16.66 16.79 -6.39
CA MET A 246 16.44 15.71 -7.36
C MET A 246 17.09 16.00 -8.74
N PRO A 247 17.64 14.96 -9.41
CA PRO A 247 18.02 15.04 -10.82
C PRO A 247 16.85 15.50 -11.70
N THR A 248 17.15 16.17 -12.81
CA THR A 248 16.13 16.81 -13.68
C THR A 248 15.02 15.87 -14.12
N GLN A 249 15.35 14.62 -14.48
CA GLN A 249 14.36 13.63 -14.91
C GLN A 249 13.41 13.23 -13.76
N LEU A 250 13.97 12.97 -12.58
CA LEU A 250 13.21 12.63 -11.38
C LEU A 250 12.35 13.80 -10.90
N ARG A 251 12.90 15.03 -10.87
CA ARG A 251 12.15 16.24 -10.55
C ARG A 251 10.96 16.42 -11.50
N ARG A 252 11.14 16.18 -12.80
CA ARG A 252 10.05 16.24 -13.79
C ARG A 252 8.97 15.21 -13.49
N LEU A 253 9.35 13.96 -13.22
CA LEU A 253 8.42 12.89 -12.85
C LEU A 253 7.60 13.26 -11.61
N MET A 254 8.26 13.78 -10.57
CA MET A 254 7.61 14.19 -9.33
C MET A 254 6.67 15.37 -9.53
N LEU A 255 7.05 16.38 -10.32
CA LEU A 255 6.19 17.52 -10.63
C LEU A 255 4.95 17.10 -11.44
N LEU A 256 5.11 16.24 -12.45
CA LEU A 256 3.99 15.69 -13.22
C LEU A 256 3.02 14.94 -12.32
N THR A 257 3.55 14.11 -11.42
CA THR A 257 2.74 13.33 -10.46
C THR A 257 2.03 14.24 -9.46
N TYR A 258 2.75 15.20 -8.87
CA TYR A 258 2.21 16.13 -7.87
C TYR A 258 1.09 17.01 -8.44
N LEU A 259 1.31 17.57 -9.64
CA LEU A 259 0.33 18.44 -10.31
C LEU A 259 -0.79 17.63 -10.98
N GLY A 260 -0.54 16.37 -11.34
CA GLY A 260 -1.53 15.45 -11.87
C GLY A 260 -2.46 14.86 -10.81
N PHE A 261 -2.05 14.87 -9.53
CA PHE A 261 -2.79 14.22 -8.45
C PHE A 261 -4.29 14.60 -8.37
N PRO A 262 -4.71 15.88 -8.48
CA PRO A 262 -6.13 16.23 -8.43
C PRO A 262 -6.98 15.51 -9.48
N PHE A 263 -6.43 15.24 -10.67
CA PHE A 263 -7.12 14.50 -11.72
C PHE A 263 -7.26 13.01 -11.37
N TYR A 264 -6.21 12.42 -10.82
CA TYR A 264 -6.26 11.05 -10.31
C TYR A 264 -7.28 10.93 -9.18
N ASP A 265 -7.20 11.80 -8.17
CA ASP A 265 -8.07 11.74 -6.99
C ASP A 265 -9.54 11.90 -7.35
N ILE A 266 -9.90 12.81 -8.27
CA ILE A 266 -11.27 12.95 -8.77
C ILE A 266 -11.76 11.66 -9.45
N ALA A 267 -10.92 11.04 -10.27
CA ALA A 267 -11.29 9.84 -11.00
C ALA A 267 -11.35 8.59 -10.11
N THR A 268 -10.50 8.51 -9.08
CA THR A 268 -10.34 7.30 -8.29
C THR A 268 -11.09 7.33 -6.96
N LEU A 269 -11.10 8.45 -6.22
CA LEU A 269 -11.70 8.47 -4.88
C LEU A 269 -13.14 7.92 -4.82
N PRO A 270 -14.07 8.27 -5.74
CA PRO A 270 -15.45 7.76 -5.71
C PRO A 270 -15.55 6.25 -5.95
N LEU A 271 -14.55 5.66 -6.61
CA LEU A 271 -14.51 4.23 -6.90
C LEU A 271 -13.92 3.44 -5.72
N LEU A 272 -13.05 4.08 -4.91
CA LEU A 272 -12.13 3.39 -4.01
C LEU A 272 -12.33 3.69 -2.53
N GLY A 273 -13.04 4.77 -2.20
CA GLY A 273 -13.15 5.25 -0.82
C GLY A 273 -11.78 5.53 -0.19
N GLU A 274 -11.69 5.34 1.12
CA GLU A 274 -10.50 5.65 1.93
C GLU A 274 -9.30 4.72 1.67
N ARG A 275 -9.52 3.51 1.14
CA ARG A 275 -8.44 2.61 0.70
C ARG A 275 -7.52 3.28 -0.33
N GLY A 276 -8.06 4.27 -1.08
CA GLY A 276 -7.29 5.29 -1.79
C GLY A 276 -6.27 4.73 -2.79
N LEU A 277 -5.29 5.55 -3.21
CA LEU A 277 -4.24 5.18 -4.18
C LEU A 277 -3.14 4.25 -3.61
N SER A 278 -3.27 3.82 -2.36
CA SER A 278 -2.18 3.26 -1.56
C SER A 278 -2.15 1.75 -1.44
N GLU A 279 -3.25 1.04 -1.72
CA GLU A 279 -3.35 -0.41 -1.53
C GLU A 279 -3.64 -1.15 -2.84
N PHE A 280 -2.80 -1.00 -3.86
CA PHE A 280 -2.98 -1.73 -5.14
C PHE A 280 -1.83 -2.67 -5.51
N ASP A 281 -1.00 -3.05 -4.56
CA ASP A 281 0.02 -4.05 -4.85
C ASP A 281 -0.60 -5.42 -4.54
N PRO A 282 -0.84 -6.25 -5.58
CA PRO A 282 -1.42 -7.56 -5.38
C PRO A 282 -0.47 -8.39 -4.52
N VAL A 283 -1.03 -9.09 -3.54
CA VAL A 283 -0.26 -9.98 -2.68
C VAL A 283 -0.08 -11.29 -3.43
N LYS A 284 1.16 -11.58 -3.82
CA LYS A 284 1.50 -12.88 -4.39
C LYS A 284 1.52 -13.92 -3.28
N VAL A 285 0.92 -15.07 -3.56
CA VAL A 285 0.91 -16.21 -2.65
C VAL A 285 1.81 -17.29 -3.24
N ASP A 286 2.80 -17.69 -2.46
CA ASP A 286 3.69 -18.77 -2.80
C ASP A 286 3.52 -19.95 -1.85
N ARG A 287 3.64 -21.16 -2.41
CA ARG A 287 3.51 -22.41 -1.67
C ARG A 287 4.87 -23.08 -1.51
N ILE A 288 5.14 -23.52 -0.28
CA ILE A 288 6.25 -24.42 0.04
C ILE A 288 5.66 -25.80 0.32
N SER A 289 5.70 -26.67 -0.68
CA SER A 289 5.15 -28.03 -0.60
C SER A 289 6.08 -29.03 -1.29
N PRO A 290 6.18 -30.28 -0.80
CA PRO A 290 6.81 -31.38 -1.54
C PRO A 290 6.25 -31.53 -2.97
N ASP A 291 4.98 -31.20 -3.20
CA ASP A 291 4.34 -31.33 -4.51
C ASP A 291 4.87 -30.30 -5.54
N ASP A 292 5.52 -29.24 -5.07
CA ASP A 292 6.13 -28.17 -5.88
C ASP A 292 7.65 -28.30 -6.00
N ALA A 293 8.29 -29.16 -5.21
CA ALA A 293 9.74 -29.34 -5.16
C ALA A 293 10.16 -30.61 -5.90
N ARG A 294 10.17 -30.53 -7.25
CA ARG A 294 10.28 -31.70 -8.13
C ARG A 294 11.69 -31.93 -8.69
N SER A 295 12.70 -31.19 -8.23
CA SER A 295 14.03 -31.23 -8.84
C SER A 295 14.76 -32.56 -8.62
N ILE A 296 14.51 -33.25 -7.49
CA ILE A 296 15.12 -34.55 -7.18
C ILE A 296 14.17 -35.69 -7.57
N ARG A 297 12.91 -35.62 -7.13
CA ARG A 297 11.87 -36.62 -7.41
C ARG A 297 10.58 -35.95 -7.86
N GLU A 298 9.90 -36.54 -8.85
CA GLU A 298 8.62 -36.02 -9.37
C GLU A 298 7.41 -36.29 -8.44
N GLY A 299 7.53 -37.24 -7.52
CA GLY A 299 6.39 -37.91 -6.86
C GLY A 299 5.87 -37.30 -5.54
N GLY A 300 5.98 -35.99 -5.36
CA GLY A 300 5.35 -35.24 -4.26
C GLY A 300 5.57 -35.84 -2.87
N THR A 301 4.60 -35.62 -1.98
CA THR A 301 4.70 -36.04 -0.57
C THR A 301 4.94 -37.54 -0.39
N ARG A 302 4.34 -38.40 -1.24
CA ARG A 302 4.45 -39.88 -1.13
C ARG A 302 5.82 -40.43 -1.53
N ALA A 303 6.52 -39.76 -2.45
CA ALA A 303 7.85 -40.20 -2.88
C ALA A 303 8.98 -39.73 -1.96
N THR A 304 8.68 -38.86 -0.99
CA THR A 304 9.69 -38.13 -0.22
C THR A 304 9.47 -38.26 1.28
N LEU A 305 8.25 -38.03 1.77
CA LEU A 305 7.94 -38.03 3.21
C LEU A 305 7.40 -39.40 3.65
N ARG A 306 7.96 -39.93 4.74
CA ARG A 306 7.52 -41.18 5.38
C ARG A 306 6.58 -40.94 6.54
N GLY A 307 6.56 -39.74 7.09
CA GLY A 307 5.66 -39.34 8.18
C GLY A 307 4.18 -39.40 7.83
N ILE A 308 3.83 -39.41 6.54
CA ILE A 308 2.44 -39.56 6.07
C ILE A 308 1.83 -40.94 6.35
N GLU A 309 2.67 -41.93 6.64
CA GLU A 309 2.19 -43.22 7.12
C GLU A 309 1.45 -43.06 8.46
N PHE A 310 0.59 -44.02 8.80
CA PHE A 310 -0.21 -43.98 10.05
C PHE A 310 -0.98 -42.67 10.25
N TYR A 311 -1.75 -42.21 9.24
CA TYR A 311 -2.54 -40.98 9.32
C TYR A 311 -1.71 -39.71 9.65
N ASN A 312 -0.52 -39.57 9.05
CA ASN A 312 0.44 -38.50 9.29
C ASN A 312 1.20 -38.56 10.64
N PHE A 313 1.16 -39.71 11.32
CA PHE A 313 1.88 -39.90 12.59
C PHE A 313 3.13 -40.78 12.49
N GLY A 314 3.47 -41.33 11.32
CA GLY A 314 4.58 -42.29 11.17
C GLY A 314 5.91 -41.79 11.70
N ALA A 315 6.21 -40.49 11.54
CA ALA A 315 7.43 -39.87 12.02
C ALA A 315 7.51 -39.79 13.56
N PHE A 316 6.39 -39.81 14.30
CA PHE A 316 6.45 -39.84 15.78
C PHE A 316 7.03 -41.14 16.30
N PHE A 317 6.80 -42.25 15.59
CA PHE A 317 7.16 -43.59 16.06
C PHE A 317 8.54 -44.06 15.56
N SER A 318 9.12 -43.41 14.56
CA SER A 318 10.40 -43.83 13.96
C SER A 318 11.40 -42.69 13.86
N ARG A 319 12.57 -42.86 14.47
CA ARG A 319 13.69 -41.92 14.32
C ARG A 319 14.15 -41.83 12.86
N ALA A 320 14.18 -42.94 12.15
CA ALA A 320 14.54 -42.96 10.72
C ALA A 320 13.56 -42.11 9.89
N TYR A 321 12.27 -42.16 10.21
CA TYR A 321 11.26 -41.36 9.50
C TYR A 321 11.42 -39.87 9.82
N ARG A 322 11.74 -39.50 11.07
CA ARG A 322 12.04 -38.10 11.41
C ARG A 322 13.26 -37.58 10.69
N GLU A 323 14.35 -38.36 10.66
CA GLU A 323 15.58 -37.97 9.97
C GLU A 323 15.35 -37.83 8.45
N ASN A 324 14.58 -38.75 7.84
CA ASN A 324 14.16 -38.64 6.43
C ASN A 324 13.34 -37.37 6.17
N ASP A 325 12.26 -37.15 6.92
CA ASP A 325 11.35 -36.04 6.69
C ASP A 325 12.01 -34.69 6.99
N TYR A 326 12.90 -34.64 7.98
CA TYR A 326 13.75 -33.48 8.26
C TYR A 326 14.64 -33.13 7.06
N LEU A 327 15.36 -34.12 6.52
CA LEU A 327 16.26 -33.90 5.39
C LEU A 327 15.49 -33.45 4.15
N TRP A 328 14.37 -34.13 3.82
CA TRP A 328 13.50 -33.71 2.71
C TRP A 328 12.89 -32.33 2.91
N GLY A 329 12.49 -31.99 4.15
CA GLY A 329 12.01 -30.64 4.47
C GLY A 329 13.05 -29.56 4.15
N ARG A 330 14.33 -29.80 4.47
CA ARG A 330 15.43 -28.88 4.12
C ARG A 330 15.65 -28.77 2.63
N LEU A 331 15.65 -29.90 1.90
CA LEU A 331 15.82 -29.91 0.46
C LEU A 331 14.67 -29.20 -0.27
N HIS A 332 13.42 -29.53 0.07
CA HIS A 332 12.25 -28.85 -0.51
C HIS A 332 12.23 -27.36 -0.18
N GLY A 333 12.54 -26.99 1.08
CA GLY A 333 12.65 -25.59 1.48
C GLY A 333 13.68 -24.84 0.64
N ALA A 334 14.87 -25.39 0.48
CA ALA A 334 15.92 -24.80 -0.37
C ALA A 334 15.48 -24.66 -1.83
N GLU A 335 14.86 -25.69 -2.40
CA GLU A 335 14.35 -25.66 -3.78
C GLU A 335 13.39 -24.49 -3.99
N ARG A 336 12.38 -24.40 -3.11
CA ARG A 336 11.36 -23.36 -3.19
C ARG A 336 11.95 -21.99 -2.96
N MET A 337 12.87 -21.82 -2.02
CA MET A 337 13.55 -20.53 -1.82
C MET A 337 14.32 -20.07 -3.05
N VAL A 338 15.03 -20.97 -3.76
CA VAL A 338 15.70 -20.62 -5.02
C VAL A 338 14.69 -20.21 -6.07
N ASP A 339 13.58 -20.94 -6.22
CA ASP A 339 12.53 -20.61 -7.19
C ASP A 339 11.89 -19.25 -6.90
N LEU A 340 11.62 -18.95 -5.63
CA LEU A 340 11.04 -17.68 -5.18
C LEU A 340 11.94 -16.50 -5.53
N VAL A 341 13.20 -16.55 -5.15
CA VAL A 341 14.17 -15.48 -5.42
C VAL A 341 14.41 -15.34 -6.93
N SER A 342 14.47 -16.45 -7.67
CA SER A 342 14.62 -16.41 -9.13
C SER A 342 13.43 -15.74 -9.82
N SER A 343 12.22 -15.91 -9.27
CA SER A 343 10.99 -15.32 -9.80
C SER A 343 10.92 -13.80 -9.67
N THR A 344 11.73 -13.18 -8.81
CA THR A 344 11.78 -11.72 -8.64
C THR A 344 12.67 -11.02 -9.66
N VAL A 345 13.43 -11.76 -10.48
CA VAL A 345 14.33 -11.18 -11.48
C VAL A 345 13.53 -10.75 -12.72
N PRO A 346 13.53 -9.46 -13.11
CA PRO A 346 12.86 -9.01 -14.32
C PRO A 346 13.40 -9.71 -15.56
N GLY A 347 12.50 -10.25 -16.40
CA GLY A 347 12.89 -11.04 -17.58
C GLY A 347 13.28 -12.50 -17.28
N GLY A 348 13.29 -12.90 -15.99
CA GLY A 348 13.58 -14.25 -15.53
C GLY A 348 15.07 -14.60 -15.48
N MET A 349 15.40 -15.66 -14.75
CA MET A 349 16.74 -16.26 -14.77
C MET A 349 16.83 -17.40 -15.78
N LYS A 350 18.03 -17.65 -16.30
CA LYS A 350 18.29 -18.83 -17.15
C LYS A 350 18.08 -20.09 -16.33
N GLU A 351 17.30 -21.05 -16.84
CA GLU A 351 17.03 -22.30 -16.13
C GLU A 351 18.29 -23.05 -15.70
N ALA A 352 19.36 -23.00 -16.51
CA ALA A 352 20.63 -23.63 -16.18
C ALA A 352 21.27 -23.04 -14.91
N GLU A 353 21.10 -21.75 -14.66
CA GLU A 353 21.61 -21.09 -13.46
C GLU A 353 20.75 -21.42 -12.23
N VAL A 354 19.44 -21.44 -12.40
CA VAL A 354 18.50 -21.88 -11.34
C VAL A 354 18.81 -23.32 -10.94
N ARG A 355 18.99 -24.22 -11.91
CA ARG A 355 19.39 -25.62 -11.68
C ARG A 355 20.72 -25.72 -10.95
N ARG A 356 21.72 -24.91 -11.32
CA ARG A 356 23.02 -24.85 -10.65
C ARG A 356 22.86 -24.42 -9.18
N PHE A 357 22.12 -23.36 -8.90
CA PHE A 357 21.88 -22.92 -7.52
C PHE A 357 21.17 -23.96 -6.67
N LYS A 358 20.14 -24.63 -7.23
CA LYS A 358 19.47 -25.75 -6.54
C LYS A 358 20.44 -26.88 -6.23
N ARG A 359 21.24 -27.31 -7.21
CA ARG A 359 22.27 -28.35 -7.02
C ARG A 359 23.25 -28.00 -5.92
N ASP A 360 23.81 -26.79 -5.95
CA ASP A 360 24.82 -26.36 -4.99
C ASP A 360 24.22 -26.26 -3.58
N ALA A 361 22.98 -25.78 -3.46
CA ALA A 361 22.25 -25.77 -2.19
C ALA A 361 21.98 -27.18 -1.65
N PHE A 362 21.52 -28.10 -2.50
CA PHE A 362 21.24 -29.49 -2.10
C PHE A 362 22.52 -30.21 -1.65
N LEU A 363 23.61 -30.09 -2.41
CA LEU A 363 24.88 -30.70 -2.04
C LEU A 363 25.43 -30.12 -0.73
N SER A 364 25.31 -28.81 -0.52
CA SER A 364 25.73 -28.17 0.73
C SER A 364 24.94 -28.69 1.94
N ILE A 365 23.62 -28.87 1.79
CA ILE A 365 22.77 -29.47 2.84
C ILE A 365 23.19 -30.92 3.11
N LEU A 366 23.42 -31.71 2.06
CA LEU A 366 23.81 -33.12 2.19
C LEU A 366 25.22 -33.30 2.77
N ASP A 367 26.14 -32.37 2.50
CA ASP A 367 27.47 -32.37 3.10
C ASP A 367 27.42 -31.97 4.58
N GLU A 368 26.53 -31.04 4.95
CA GLU A 368 26.32 -30.67 6.35
C GLU A 368 25.75 -31.84 7.18
N GLU A 369 24.81 -32.60 6.62
CA GLU A 369 24.12 -33.70 7.31
C GLU A 369 24.88 -35.02 7.30
N ASP A 370 26.02 -35.06 6.60
CA ASP A 370 26.87 -36.23 6.53
C ASP A 370 27.38 -36.65 7.91
N GLY A 371 27.24 -37.93 8.24
CA GLY A 371 27.57 -38.48 9.56
C GLY A 371 26.69 -38.03 10.74
N ARG A 372 25.71 -37.13 10.53
CA ARG A 372 24.74 -36.67 11.56
C ARG A 372 23.46 -37.51 11.57
N LEU A 373 22.89 -37.78 10.40
CA LEU A 373 21.71 -38.62 10.22
C LEU A 373 22.13 -40.09 10.16
N ARG A 374 21.85 -40.85 11.22
CA ARG A 374 22.41 -42.20 11.45
C ARG A 374 21.36 -43.30 11.50
N ALA A 375 20.08 -42.94 11.54
CA ALA A 375 19.00 -43.89 11.73
C ALA A 375 18.74 -44.76 10.49
N GLU A 376 19.05 -44.24 9.29
CA GLU A 376 18.97 -45.00 8.04
C GLU A 376 20.31 -44.90 7.28
N PRO A 377 21.14 -45.96 7.32
CA PRO A 377 22.40 -45.98 6.61
C PRO A 377 22.21 -45.77 5.10
N GLY A 378 23.00 -44.89 4.50
CA GLY A 378 22.99 -44.64 3.06
C GLY A 378 21.93 -43.64 2.58
N LEU A 379 21.10 -43.07 3.46
CA LEU A 379 20.11 -42.06 3.08
C LEU A 379 20.76 -40.83 2.41
N VAL A 380 21.78 -40.25 3.06
CA VAL A 380 22.48 -39.05 2.56
C VAL A 380 23.22 -39.37 1.26
N ASP A 381 23.95 -40.48 1.21
CA ASP A 381 24.70 -40.90 0.02
C ASP A 381 23.78 -41.18 -1.18
N GLY A 382 22.63 -41.82 -0.94
CA GLY A 382 21.63 -42.10 -1.97
C GLY A 382 21.05 -40.82 -2.56
N LEU A 383 20.64 -39.87 -1.71
CA LEU A 383 20.14 -38.57 -2.19
C LEU A 383 21.22 -37.76 -2.89
N ARG A 384 22.47 -37.85 -2.43
CA ARG A 384 23.61 -37.20 -3.09
C ARG A 384 23.83 -37.74 -4.50
N ALA A 385 23.65 -39.04 -4.71
CA ALA A 385 23.70 -39.65 -6.04
C ALA A 385 22.54 -39.16 -6.93
N GLU A 386 21.31 -39.15 -6.41
CA GLU A 386 20.13 -38.66 -7.15
C GLU A 386 20.26 -37.19 -7.56
N VAL A 387 20.76 -36.32 -6.67
CA VAL A 387 21.00 -34.90 -6.97
C VAL A 387 21.99 -34.73 -8.12
N LYS A 388 23.09 -35.50 -8.13
CA LYS A 388 24.08 -35.47 -9.22
C LYS A 388 23.45 -35.95 -10.53
N GLU A 389 22.76 -37.08 -10.51
CA GLU A 389 22.11 -37.62 -11.71
C GLU A 389 21.09 -36.64 -12.33
N ARG A 390 20.30 -35.95 -11.50
CA ARG A 390 19.19 -35.09 -11.97
C ARG A 390 19.60 -33.68 -12.35
N LEU A 391 20.61 -33.10 -11.69
CA LEU A 391 20.94 -31.68 -11.80
C LEU A 391 22.35 -31.37 -12.32
N GLY A 392 23.15 -32.38 -12.65
CA GLY A 392 24.46 -32.17 -13.30
C GLY A 392 25.35 -33.40 -13.35
#